data_AF-A0A815Q2S7-F1
#
_entry.id   AF-A0A815Q2S7-F1
#
_cell.length_a   1.000
_cell.length_b   1.000
_cell.length_c   1.000
_cell.angle_alpha   90.00
_cell.angle_beta   90.00
_cell.angle_gamma   90.00
#
_symmetry.space_group_name_H-M   'P 1'
#
loop_
_entity.id
_entity.type
_entity.pdbx_description
1 polymer ?
#
loop_
_entity_poly.entity_id
_entity_poly.type
_entity_poly.pdbx_seq_one_letter_code
_entity_poly.pdbx_strand_id
1 'polypeptide(L)'
;MSGISSDVRNYFKLELLLARSYVLLRQFFKKRFSQFNAGQLWDDTPICGNNYLTNVVAKNKQINLTKVQKTSVSNGNSNEWDSTTLTALLIYGERPKTLNTVEIQQLDHEDTLLKQLKDIRNELAHHATKSIPDAEFN
;
A
#
# COMPACT_ATOMS: atom_id res chain seq x y z
N MET A 1 -7.50 14.94 33.35
CA MET A 1 -7.78 14.69 31.92
C MET A 1 -8.83 13.60 31.81
N SER A 2 -10.10 13.94 32.03
CA SER A 2 -11.24 13.09 31.67
C SER A 2 -11.73 13.56 30.31
N GLY A 3 -12.00 12.67 29.35
CA GLY A 3 -12.92 13.07 28.26
C GLY A 3 -12.69 12.54 26.86
N ILE A 4 -11.99 11.44 26.63
CA ILE A 4 -12.09 10.71 25.35
C ILE A 4 -12.60 9.31 25.65
N SER A 5 -13.74 8.93 25.07
CA SER A 5 -14.33 7.59 25.24
C SER A 5 -13.36 6.51 24.74
N SER A 6 -13.49 5.28 25.23
CA SER A 6 -12.75 4.11 24.68
C SER A 6 -12.92 4.04 23.17
N ASP A 7 -14.14 4.23 22.68
CA ASP A 7 -14.48 4.10 21.26
C ASP A 7 -13.74 5.12 20.37
N VAL A 8 -13.67 6.39 20.80
CA VAL A 8 -12.90 7.41 20.08
C VAL A 8 -11.40 7.10 20.12
N ARG A 9 -10.89 6.57 21.24
CA ARG A 9 -9.49 6.11 21.32
C ARG A 9 -9.22 4.95 20.37
N ASN A 10 -10.15 4.02 20.19
CA ASN A 10 -9.99 2.88 19.29
C ASN A 10 -9.86 3.33 17.83
N TYR A 11 -10.69 4.28 17.39
CA TYR A 11 -10.56 4.89 16.07
C TYR A 11 -9.15 5.47 15.84
N PHE A 12 -8.68 6.33 16.76
CA PHE A 12 -7.36 6.95 16.61
C PHE A 12 -6.19 5.96 16.73
N LYS A 13 -6.34 4.87 17.49
CA LYS A 13 -5.36 3.78 17.49
C LYS A 13 -5.24 3.16 16.10
N LEU A 14 -6.36 2.87 15.43
CA LEU A 14 -6.34 2.31 14.09
C LEU A 14 -5.78 3.29 13.05
N GLU A 15 -6.16 4.58 13.11
CA GLU A 15 -5.53 5.61 12.26
C GLU A 15 -4.01 5.68 12.45
N LEU A 16 -3.54 5.64 13.70
CA LEU A 16 -2.11 5.67 14.02
C LEU A 16 -1.38 4.42 13.51
N LEU A 17 -1.97 3.24 13.67
CA LEU A 17 -1.42 1.99 13.16
C LEU A 17 -1.34 2.01 11.63
N LEU A 18 -2.39 2.49 10.97
CA LEU A 18 -2.41 2.66 9.53
C LEU A 18 -1.31 3.62 9.07
N ALA A 19 -1.17 4.79 9.69
CA ALA A 19 -0.11 5.74 9.35
C ALA A 19 1.30 5.16 9.54
N ARG A 20 1.52 4.39 10.61
CA ARG A 20 2.79 3.69 10.86
C ARG A 20 3.07 2.58 9.85
N SER A 21 2.04 1.92 9.34
CA SER A 21 2.19 0.87 8.34
C SER A 21 2.83 1.37 7.04
N TYR A 22 2.79 2.68 6.75
CA TYR A 22 3.28 3.24 5.48
C TYR A 22 4.78 3.01 5.32
N VAL A 23 5.54 3.08 6.41
CA VAL A 23 6.99 2.80 6.39
C VAL A 23 7.24 1.37 5.95
N LEU A 24 6.49 0.42 6.50
CA LEU A 24 6.60 -1.00 6.17
C LEU A 24 6.14 -1.29 4.74
N LEU A 25 5.01 -0.70 4.32
CA LEU A 25 4.51 -0.83 2.94
C LEU A 25 5.50 -0.29 1.91
N ARG A 26 6.20 0.82 2.21
CA ARG A 26 7.27 1.35 1.35
C ARG A 26 8.44 0.38 1.25
N GLN A 27 8.93 -0.12 2.37
CA GLN A 27 10.01 -1.11 2.38
C GLN A 27 9.63 -2.36 1.60
N PHE A 28 8.39 -2.81 1.80
CA PHE A 28 7.85 -3.97 1.12
C PHE A 28 7.72 -3.74 -0.39
N PHE A 29 7.25 -2.57 -0.81
CA PHE A 29 7.22 -2.16 -2.22
C PHE A 29 8.62 -2.22 -2.83
N LYS A 30 9.63 -1.63 -2.19
CA LYS A 30 11.00 -1.63 -2.73
C LYS A 30 11.57 -3.05 -2.86
N LYS A 31 11.30 -3.92 -1.87
CA LYS A 31 11.69 -5.33 -1.92
C LYS A 31 11.02 -6.04 -3.10
N ARG A 32 9.71 -5.90 -3.24
CA ARG A 32 8.93 -6.52 -4.32
C ARG A 32 9.30 -5.97 -5.69
N PHE A 33 9.55 -4.66 -5.80
CA PHE A 33 10.08 -4.01 -6.99
C PHE A 33 11.40 -4.65 -7.42
N SER A 34 12.34 -4.80 -6.49
CA SER A 34 13.62 -5.47 -6.78
C SER A 34 13.44 -6.92 -7.21
N GLN A 35 12.54 -7.67 -6.57
CA GLN A 35 12.26 -9.05 -6.95
C GLN A 35 11.64 -9.14 -8.36
N PHE A 36 10.77 -8.20 -8.73
CA PHE A 36 10.02 -8.25 -9.99
C PHE A 36 10.77 -7.65 -11.18
N ASN A 37 11.76 -6.78 -10.93
CA ASN A 37 12.51 -6.07 -11.96
C ASN A 37 13.98 -6.52 -12.01
N ALA A 38 14.21 -7.84 -11.95
CA ALA A 38 15.53 -8.46 -12.12
C ALA A 38 16.63 -7.85 -11.20
N GLY A 39 16.27 -7.52 -9.95
CA GLY A 39 17.21 -6.97 -8.97
C GLY A 39 17.38 -5.45 -9.03
N GLN A 40 16.68 -4.73 -9.92
CA GLN A 40 16.73 -3.26 -9.95
C GLN A 40 16.21 -2.67 -8.64
N LEU A 41 16.96 -1.72 -8.07
CA LEU A 41 16.58 -1.06 -6.83
C LEU A 41 15.74 0.19 -7.13
N TRP A 42 14.72 0.41 -6.30
CA TRP A 42 13.97 1.67 -6.32
C TRP A 42 14.80 2.75 -5.61
N ASP A 43 15.25 3.76 -6.37
CA ASP A 43 16.19 4.78 -5.91
C ASP A 43 15.54 6.11 -5.48
N ASP A 44 14.21 6.16 -5.45
CA ASP A 44 13.41 7.36 -5.13
C ASP A 44 13.66 8.55 -6.06
N THR A 45 14.15 8.34 -7.29
CA THR A 45 14.36 9.41 -8.27
C THR A 45 13.20 9.57 -9.24
N PRO A 46 12.96 10.78 -9.78
CA PRO A 46 11.97 10.98 -10.83
C PRO A 46 12.23 10.13 -12.09
N ILE A 47 13.49 9.78 -12.37
CA ILE A 47 13.85 8.92 -13.50
C ILE A 47 13.27 7.51 -13.27
N CYS A 48 13.50 6.93 -12.09
CA CYS A 48 12.94 5.63 -11.72
C CYS A 48 11.40 5.66 -11.71
N GLY A 49 10.82 6.70 -11.12
CA GLY A 49 9.37 6.94 -11.09
C GLY A 49 8.72 6.97 -12.48
N ASN A 50 9.25 7.80 -13.38
CA ASN A 50 8.74 7.91 -14.75
C ASN A 50 8.93 6.62 -15.55
N ASN A 51 10.08 5.96 -15.42
CA ASN A 51 10.33 4.69 -16.08
C ASN A 51 9.35 3.61 -15.62
N TYR A 52 9.06 3.55 -14.32
CA TYR A 52 8.09 2.62 -13.76
C TYR A 52 6.68 2.89 -14.27
N LEU A 53 6.27 4.16 -14.35
CA LEU A 53 4.96 4.51 -14.91
C LEU A 53 4.82 4.09 -16.37
N THR A 54 5.81 4.41 -17.21
CA THR A 54 5.74 4.12 -18.64
C THR A 54 5.85 2.62 -18.95
N ASN A 55 6.69 1.90 -18.21
CA ASN A 55 7.01 0.52 -18.56
C ASN A 55 6.17 -0.51 -17.79
N VAL A 56 5.76 -0.21 -16.56
CA VAL A 56 5.01 -1.15 -15.71
C VAL A 56 3.56 -0.71 -15.59
N VAL A 57 3.30 0.49 -15.07
CA VAL A 57 1.92 0.93 -14.78
C VAL A 57 1.10 1.11 -16.05
N ALA A 58 1.64 1.73 -17.10
CA ALA A 58 0.91 1.97 -18.35
C ALA A 58 0.56 0.67 -19.10
N LYS A 59 1.34 -0.40 -18.90
CA LYS A 59 1.12 -1.70 -19.54
C LYS A 59 0.21 -2.61 -18.70
N ASN A 60 0.10 -2.36 -17.41
CA ASN A 60 -0.70 -3.16 -16.49
C ASN A 60 -2.07 -2.52 -16.23
N LYS A 61 -3.10 -3.08 -16.89
CA LYS A 61 -4.48 -2.59 -16.79
C LYS A 61 -5.11 -2.73 -15.39
N GLN A 62 -4.52 -3.53 -14.50
CA GLN A 62 -5.03 -3.68 -13.13
C GLN A 62 -4.56 -2.56 -12.21
N ILE A 63 -3.44 -1.91 -12.52
CA ILE A 63 -2.95 -0.75 -11.77
C ILE A 63 -3.70 0.50 -12.26
N ASN A 64 -4.81 0.82 -11.59
CA ASN A 64 -5.59 2.02 -11.89
C ASN A 64 -5.27 3.17 -10.91
N LEU A 65 -4.26 3.97 -11.26
CA LEU A 65 -3.89 5.16 -10.50
C LEU A 65 -4.65 6.40 -10.97
N THR A 66 -5.12 7.22 -10.04
CA THR A 66 -5.63 8.57 -10.31
C THR A 66 -4.52 9.48 -10.84
N LYS A 67 -4.89 10.63 -11.40
CA LYS A 67 -3.90 11.62 -11.89
C LYS A 67 -2.93 12.05 -10.78
N VAL A 68 -3.44 12.30 -9.57
CA VAL A 68 -2.63 12.71 -8.41
C VAL A 68 -1.64 11.61 -8.02
N GLN A 69 -2.10 10.36 -7.96
CA GLN A 69 -1.24 9.22 -7.66
C GLN A 69 -0.16 9.01 -8.73
N LYS A 70 -0.51 9.16 -10.02
CA LYS A 70 0.47 9.11 -11.11
C LYS A 70 1.53 10.19 -10.97
N THR A 71 1.14 11.42 -10.63
CA THR A 71 2.11 12.49 -10.37
C THR A 71 3.04 12.13 -9.21
N SER A 72 2.49 11.66 -8.09
CA SER A 72 3.28 11.24 -6.92
C SER A 72 4.26 10.10 -7.25
N VAL A 73 3.83 9.09 -8.03
CA VAL A 73 4.71 8.01 -8.50
C VAL A 73 5.76 8.53 -9.49
N SER A 74 5.43 9.50 -10.36
CA SER A 74 6.37 10.08 -11.33
C SER A 74 7.51 10.85 -10.68
N ASN A 75 7.27 11.43 -9.49
CA ASN A 75 8.31 12.07 -8.69
C ASN A 75 9.34 11.06 -8.15
N GLY A 76 9.01 9.77 -8.14
CA GLY A 76 9.89 8.71 -7.68
C GLY A 76 9.97 8.56 -6.16
N ASN A 77 9.81 9.65 -5.41
CA ASN A 77 9.94 9.66 -3.95
C ASN A 77 8.83 8.85 -3.27
N SER A 78 9.14 7.61 -2.87
CA SER A 78 8.17 6.72 -2.25
C SER A 78 7.62 7.24 -0.92
N ASN A 79 8.30 8.19 -0.26
CA ASN A 79 7.80 8.82 0.96
C ASN A 79 6.56 9.71 0.74
N GLU A 80 6.32 10.15 -0.49
CA GLU A 80 5.16 10.96 -0.88
C GLU A 80 3.92 10.11 -1.20
N TRP A 81 4.07 8.77 -1.19
CA TRP A 81 3.00 7.87 -1.58
C TRP A 81 2.09 7.56 -0.41
N ASP A 82 0.79 7.74 -0.62
CA ASP A 82 -0.22 7.33 0.34
C ASP A 82 -0.41 5.81 0.35
N SER A 83 -1.13 5.31 1.37
CA SER A 83 -1.45 3.87 1.47
C SER A 83 -2.21 3.35 0.27
N THR A 84 -3.07 4.17 -0.34
CA THR A 84 -3.89 3.73 -1.46
C THR A 84 -3.03 3.43 -2.69
N THR A 85 -2.01 4.26 -2.92
CA THR A 85 -1.00 4.12 -3.96
C THR A 85 -0.12 2.91 -3.69
N LEU A 86 0.44 2.81 -2.48
CA LEU A 86 1.30 1.68 -2.08
C LEU A 86 0.59 0.34 -2.22
N THR A 87 -0.63 0.24 -1.69
CA THR A 87 -1.40 -1.01 -1.72
C THR A 87 -1.82 -1.38 -3.15
N ALA A 88 -2.17 -0.40 -4.00
CA ALA A 88 -2.47 -0.66 -5.41
C ALA A 88 -1.24 -1.18 -6.17
N LEU A 89 -0.07 -0.55 -5.98
CA LEU A 89 1.16 -0.98 -6.64
C LEU A 89 1.66 -2.34 -6.15
N LEU A 90 1.46 -2.66 -4.87
CA LEU A 90 1.84 -3.94 -4.29
C LEU A 90 0.95 -5.09 -4.79
N ILE A 91 -0.38 -4.95 -4.70
CA ILE A 91 -1.33 -6.02 -5.05
C ILE A 91 -1.33 -6.28 -6.56
N TYR A 92 -1.31 -5.22 -7.37
CA TYR A 92 -1.52 -5.33 -8.81
C TYR A 92 -0.21 -5.28 -9.59
N GLY A 93 0.95 -5.28 -8.94
CA GLY A 93 2.25 -5.40 -9.60
C GLY A 93 2.35 -6.67 -10.45
N GLU A 94 2.87 -6.56 -11.68
CA GLU A 94 3.02 -7.73 -12.55
C GLU A 94 4.10 -8.66 -11.99
N ARG A 95 3.70 -9.91 -11.72
CA ARG A 95 4.60 -10.92 -11.15
C ARG A 95 5.44 -11.57 -12.26
N PRO A 96 6.75 -11.81 -12.05
CA PRO A 96 7.57 -12.55 -13.00
C PRO A 96 7.05 -13.98 -13.22
N LYS A 97 7.12 -14.46 -14.46
CA LYS A 97 6.76 -15.86 -14.79
C LYS A 97 7.77 -16.89 -14.29
N THR A 98 8.90 -16.43 -13.75
CA THR A 98 10.01 -17.25 -13.25
C THR A 98 9.87 -17.65 -11.79
N LEU A 99 8.83 -17.17 -11.10
CA LEU A 99 8.60 -17.48 -9.69
C LEU A 99 8.28 -18.97 -9.51
N ASN A 100 8.84 -19.56 -8.46
CA ASN A 100 8.52 -20.93 -8.07
C ASN A 100 7.21 -21.01 -7.24
N THR A 101 6.70 -22.22 -7.03
CA THR A 101 5.44 -22.44 -6.31
C THR A 101 5.42 -21.85 -4.90
N VAL A 102 6.53 -21.92 -4.17
CA VAL A 102 6.63 -21.40 -2.79
C VAL A 102 6.56 -19.87 -2.80
N GLU A 103 7.28 -19.23 -3.72
CA GLU A 103 7.23 -17.76 -3.90
C GLU A 103 5.82 -17.30 -4.28
N ILE A 104 5.14 -18.03 -5.17
CA ILE A 104 3.77 -17.70 -5.57
C ILE A 104 2.82 -17.78 -4.38
N GLN A 105 2.88 -18.86 -3.59
CA GLN A 105 2.03 -19.03 -2.39
C GLN A 105 2.28 -17.92 -1.36
N GLN A 106 3.55 -17.55 -1.15
CA GLN A 106 3.89 -16.44 -0.27
C GLN A 106 3.29 -15.12 -0.77
N LEU A 107 3.44 -14.81 -2.06
CA LEU A 107 2.89 -13.58 -2.64
C LEU A 107 1.36 -13.56 -2.58
N ASP A 108 0.69 -14.70 -2.78
CA ASP A 108 -0.77 -14.81 -2.67
C ASP A 108 -1.26 -14.56 -1.24
N HIS A 109 -0.53 -15.08 -0.25
CA HIS A 109 -0.82 -14.80 1.16
C HIS A 109 -0.61 -13.33 1.49
N GLU A 110 0.51 -12.74 1.07
CA GLU A 110 0.80 -11.31 1.25
C GLU A 110 -0.27 -10.43 0.58
N ASP A 111 -0.72 -10.79 -0.62
CA ASP A 111 -1.78 -10.06 -1.34
C ASP A 111 -3.14 -10.16 -0.63
N THR A 112 -3.40 -11.27 0.05
CA THR A 112 -4.60 -11.43 0.88
C THR A 112 -4.55 -10.47 2.07
N LEU A 113 -3.41 -10.39 2.75
CA LEU A 113 -3.21 -9.45 3.87
C LEU A 113 -3.29 -7.99 3.41
N LEU A 114 -2.74 -7.67 2.23
CA LEU A 114 -2.84 -6.32 1.65
C LEU A 114 -4.27 -5.93 1.29
N LYS A 115 -5.08 -6.89 0.80
CA LYS A 115 -6.51 -6.66 0.55
C LYS A 115 -7.26 -6.40 1.85
N GLN A 116 -7.02 -7.19 2.90
CA GLN A 116 -7.60 -6.94 4.22
C GLN A 116 -7.21 -5.55 4.76
N LEU A 117 -5.94 -5.15 4.63
CA LEU A 117 -5.50 -3.80 5.01
C LEU A 117 -6.20 -2.70 4.21
N LYS A 118 -6.38 -2.91 2.90
CA LYS A 118 -7.15 -1.99 2.03
C LYS A 118 -8.59 -1.85 2.53
N ASP A 119 -9.22 -2.95 2.90
CA ASP A 119 -10.62 -2.97 3.34
C ASP A 119 -10.77 -2.26 4.70
N ILE A 120 -9.92 -2.58 5.68
CA ILE A 120 -9.87 -1.86 6.98
C ILE A 120 -9.68 -0.36 6.76
N ARG A 121 -8.75 0.04 5.87
CA ARG A 121 -8.54 1.46 5.55
C ARG A 121 -9.79 2.11 4.95
N ASN A 122 -10.47 1.42 4.04
CA ASN A 122 -11.69 1.93 3.42
C ASN A 122 -12.81 2.08 4.47
N GLU A 123 -12.99 1.09 5.33
CA GLU A 123 -13.95 1.13 6.44
C GLU A 123 -13.67 2.33 7.36
N LEU A 124 -12.41 2.52 7.78
CA LEU A 124 -12.00 3.67 8.60
C LEU A 124 -12.23 5.02 7.92
N ALA A 125 -11.93 5.11 6.62
CA ALA A 125 -12.08 6.36 5.85
C ALA A 125 -13.55 6.71 5.60
N HIS A 126 -14.43 5.71 5.54
CA HIS A 126 -15.87 5.88 5.33
C HIS A 126 -16.68 5.77 6.63
N HIS A 127 -16.03 5.54 7.78
CA HIS A 127 -16.72 5.46 9.06
C HIS A 127 -17.40 6.79 9.37
N ALA A 128 -18.71 6.74 9.64
CA ALA A 128 -19.54 7.94 9.77
C ALA A 128 -19.12 8.85 10.95
N THR A 129 -18.45 8.27 11.94
CA THR A 129 -17.95 8.96 13.14
C THR A 129 -16.49 8.58 13.39
N LYS A 130 -15.75 9.43 14.12
CA LYS A 130 -14.39 9.08 14.57
C LYS A 130 -14.41 8.28 15.87
N SER A 131 -15.22 7.21 15.91
CA SER A 131 -15.51 6.42 17.12
C SER A 131 -15.82 4.98 16.72
N ILE A 132 -15.10 4.00 17.27
CA ILE A 132 -15.29 2.57 16.98
C ILE A 132 -15.58 1.83 18.28
N PRO A 133 -16.78 1.23 18.44
CA PRO A 133 -17.14 0.46 19.63
C PRO A 133 -16.13 -0.64 19.96
N ASP A 134 -15.94 -0.91 21.25
CA ASP A 134 -15.03 -1.99 21.68
C ASP A 134 -15.36 -3.37 21.08
N ALA A 135 -16.64 -3.64 20.78
CA ALA A 135 -17.07 -4.89 20.13
C ALA A 135 -16.64 -5.00 18.65
N GLU A 136 -16.40 -3.88 17.98
CA GLU A 136 -15.94 -3.83 16.58
C GLU A 136 -14.40 -3.71 16.50
N PHE A 137 -13.76 -3.29 17.59
CA PHE A 137 -12.31 -3.11 17.66
C PHE A 137 -11.54 -4.40 17.99
N ASN A 138 -12.14 -5.32 18.74
CA ASN A 138 -11.53 -6.59 19.16
C ASN A 138 -11.73 -7.70 18.12
#